data_AF-M6ZNR1-F1
#
_entry.id   AF-M6ZNR1-F1
#
_cell.length_a   1.000
_cell.length_b   1.000
_cell.length_c   1.000
_cell.angle_alpha   90.00
_cell.angle_beta   90.00
_cell.angle_gamma   90.00
#
_symmetry.space_group_name_H-M   'P 1'
#
loop_
_entity.id
_entity.type
_entity.pdbx_description
1 polymer ?
#
loop_
_entity_poly.entity_id
_entity_poly.type
_entity_poly.pdbx_seq_one_letter_code
_entity_poly.pdbx_strand_id
1 'polypeptide(L)'
;MLPCCHHLLSSNRISNEPSPFPWKDPKCLPPLRDDQSPEHIPLMEKYGIPFLIDIHTHFFPEYVMKQIWKWFDGVHWEIAYRETETKRLEILNRNRIFHFTTLNYAHKAKMAEGLNRWVYETHTKTKGAILFGTFFQKKVVWIIQKEPWKNMDFVVLNCTAR
;
A
#
# COMPACT_ATOMS: atom_id res chain seq x y z
N MET A 1 4.57 7.12 4.25
CA MET A 1 3.69 5.92 4.17
C MET A 1 4.46 4.73 4.70
N LEU A 2 4.56 4.62 6.02
CA LEU A 2 5.07 3.41 6.62
C LEU A 2 4.12 2.25 6.21
N PRO A 3 4.65 1.10 5.80
CA PRO A 3 3.82 -0.07 5.62
C PRO A 3 3.09 -0.35 6.92
N CYS A 4 1.95 -1.03 6.81
CA CYS A 4 1.17 -1.57 7.91
C CYS A 4 2.05 -2.47 8.81
N CYS A 5 2.89 -1.87 9.64
CA CYS A 5 3.75 -2.47 10.63
C CYS A 5 3.22 -2.06 12.00
N HIS A 6 1.93 -2.26 12.24
CA HIS A 6 1.38 -2.29 13.58
C HIS A 6 1.03 -3.73 13.88
N HIS A 7 1.70 -4.25 14.91
CA HIS A 7 1.42 -5.45 15.68
C HIS A 7 0.32 -6.37 15.11
N LEU A 8 0.63 -7.12 14.05
CA LEU A 8 0.15 -8.49 14.06
C LEU A 8 0.88 -9.12 15.24
N LEU A 9 0.13 -9.59 16.22
CA LEU A 9 0.55 -10.65 17.15
C LEU A 9 0.83 -11.96 16.35
N SER A 10 1.49 -11.90 15.20
CA SER A 10 1.89 -13.05 14.39
C SER A 10 3.17 -13.64 14.96
N SER A 11 3.13 -13.97 16.24
CA SER A 11 3.63 -15.22 16.82
C SER A 11 3.74 -15.03 18.32
N ASN A 12 3.10 -15.91 19.08
CA ASN A 12 3.44 -16.18 20.49
C ASN A 12 4.86 -16.76 20.64
N ARG A 13 5.80 -16.44 19.74
CA ARG A 13 7.21 -16.80 19.87
C ARG A 13 7.90 -15.68 20.62
N ILE A 14 7.95 -15.83 21.94
CA ILE A 14 8.90 -15.11 22.78
C ILE A 14 10.29 -15.67 22.41
N SER A 15 11.05 -14.94 21.60
CA SER A 15 12.48 -15.20 21.46
C SER A 15 13.21 -14.41 22.53
N ASN A 16 14.09 -15.06 23.30
CA ASN A 16 14.93 -14.39 24.30
C ASN A 16 16.08 -13.57 23.68
N GLU A 17 16.30 -13.70 22.37
CA GLU A 17 17.31 -12.92 21.64
C GLU A 17 16.76 -11.53 21.27
N PRO A 18 17.52 -10.45 21.52
CA PRO A 18 17.13 -9.11 21.13
C PRO A 18 17.05 -9.01 19.60
N SER A 19 15.92 -8.50 19.11
CA SER A 19 15.73 -8.24 17.68
C SER A 19 16.69 -7.14 17.20
N PRO A 20 17.36 -7.29 16.04
CA PRO A 20 18.15 -6.21 15.45
C PRO A 20 17.26 -5.04 14.98
N PHE A 21 15.94 -5.24 14.96
CA PHE A 21 14.94 -4.24 14.61
C PHE A 21 14.36 -3.59 15.87
N PRO A 22 14.65 -2.31 16.14
CA PRO A 22 14.27 -1.62 17.38
C PRO A 22 12.76 -1.60 17.64
N TRP A 23 11.94 -1.53 16.59
CA TRP A 23 10.48 -1.47 16.69
C TRP A 23 9.81 -2.75 17.18
N LYS A 24 10.57 -3.82 17.45
CA LYS A 24 10.06 -5.00 18.16
C LYS A 24 10.06 -4.82 19.68
N ASP A 25 10.79 -3.84 20.20
CA ASP A 25 10.67 -3.43 21.61
C ASP A 25 9.41 -2.55 21.74
N PRO A 26 8.44 -2.91 22.61
CA PRO A 26 7.27 -2.08 22.89
C PRO A 26 7.60 -0.64 23.33
N LYS A 27 8.80 -0.39 23.86
CA LYS A 27 9.27 0.94 24.25
C LYS A 27 9.80 1.77 23.07
N CYS A 28 10.04 1.14 21.93
CA CYS A 28 10.62 1.75 20.73
C CYS A 28 9.71 1.63 19.50
N LEU A 29 8.39 1.58 19.71
CA LEU A 29 7.43 1.54 18.61
C LEU A 29 7.55 2.81 17.76
N PRO A 30 7.60 2.69 16.42
CA PRO A 30 7.57 3.84 15.54
C PRO A 30 6.22 4.56 15.70
N PRO A 31 6.17 5.87 15.45
CA PRO A 31 4.91 6.59 15.48
C PRO A 31 3.94 6.02 14.43
N LEU A 32 2.65 6.03 14.76
CA LEU A 32 1.57 5.61 13.86
C LEU A 32 1.48 6.47 12.59
N ARG A 33 1.96 7.72 12.66
CA ARG A 33 1.87 8.72 11.59
C ARG A 33 3.25 9.30 11.29
N ASP A 34 3.45 9.70 10.03
CA ASP A 34 4.64 10.40 9.59
C ASP A 34 4.76 11.74 10.34
N ASP A 35 5.96 12.09 10.80
CA ASP A 35 6.26 13.42 11.35
C ASP A 35 6.01 14.53 10.31
N GLN A 36 5.74 15.74 10.80
CA GLN A 36 5.61 16.92 9.91
C GLN A 36 6.92 17.22 9.16
N SER A 37 8.06 16.88 9.79
CA SER A 37 9.41 17.01 9.22
C SER A 37 10.08 15.64 9.22
N PRO A 38 9.87 14.81 8.18
CA PRO A 38 10.41 13.45 8.14
C PRO A 38 11.95 13.43 8.10
N GLU A 39 12.57 12.61 8.94
CA GLU A 39 14.04 12.51 9.06
C GLU A 39 14.75 12.06 7.78
N HIS A 40 14.04 11.36 6.88
CA HIS A 40 14.63 10.94 5.61
C HIS A 40 14.87 12.10 4.63
N ILE A 41 14.20 13.24 4.80
CA ILE A 41 14.34 14.38 3.89
C ILE A 41 15.76 14.98 3.93
N PRO A 42 16.35 15.34 5.10
CA PRO A 42 17.75 15.75 5.16
C PRO A 42 18.73 14.70 4.66
N LEU A 43 18.45 13.41 4.86
CA LEU A 43 19.30 12.33 4.37
C LEU A 43 19.29 12.25 2.84
N MET A 44 18.12 12.40 2.22
CA MET A 44 18.01 12.46 0.76
C MET A 44 18.82 13.63 0.19
N GLU A 45 18.76 14.81 0.82
CA GLU A 45 19.55 15.97 0.39
C GLU A 45 21.05 15.73 0.52
N LYS A 46 21.48 15.18 1.67
CA LYS A 46 22.89 14.84 1.94
C LYS A 46 23.47 13.88 0.89
N TYR A 47 22.68 12.90 0.44
CA TYR A 47 23.12 11.89 -0.53
C TYR A 47 22.72 12.22 -1.97
N GLY A 48 22.14 13.39 -2.24
CA GLY A 48 21.72 13.80 -3.58
C GLY A 48 20.62 12.92 -4.19
N ILE A 49 19.77 12.31 -3.37
CA ILE A 49 18.64 11.48 -3.82
C ILE A 49 17.49 12.40 -4.22
N PRO A 50 17.11 12.45 -5.50
CA PRO A 50 16.15 13.45 -5.99
C PRO A 50 14.70 13.14 -5.58
N PHE A 51 14.33 11.86 -5.53
CA PHE A 51 12.99 11.40 -5.15
C PHE A 51 12.99 9.91 -4.77
N LEU A 52 11.87 9.46 -4.23
CA LEU A 52 11.59 8.06 -3.92
C LEU A 52 10.48 7.52 -4.82
N ILE A 53 10.49 6.20 -5.01
CA ILE A 53 9.41 5.44 -5.64
C ILE A 53 8.84 4.49 -4.60
N ASP A 54 7.52 4.54 -4.40
CA ASP A 54 6.83 3.62 -3.49
C ASP A 54 6.03 2.58 -4.27
N ILE A 55 6.45 1.31 -4.17
CA ILE A 55 5.83 0.19 -4.87
C ILE A 55 4.71 -0.48 -4.07
N HIS A 56 4.33 0.07 -2.91
CA HIS A 56 3.38 -0.53 -1.98
C HIS A 56 2.32 0.47 -1.51
N THR A 57 1.86 1.33 -2.40
CA THR A 57 0.75 2.24 -2.09
C THR A 57 -0.61 1.66 -2.46
N HIS A 58 -1.55 1.70 -1.53
CA HIS A 58 -2.91 1.20 -1.74
C HIS A 58 -3.87 2.32 -2.06
N PHE A 59 -4.54 2.25 -3.22
CA PHE A 59 -5.62 3.16 -3.61
C PHE A 59 -6.83 2.35 -4.01
N PHE A 60 -7.98 2.57 -3.38
CA PHE A 60 -9.22 1.86 -3.68
C PHE A 60 -10.36 2.88 -3.80
N PRO A 61 -11.48 2.51 -4.45
CA PRO A 61 -12.70 3.29 -4.34
C PRO A 61 -13.05 3.56 -2.88
N GLU A 62 -13.55 4.76 -2.56
CA GLU A 62 -13.82 5.20 -1.19
C GLU A 62 -14.71 4.20 -0.41
N TYR A 63 -15.72 3.63 -1.06
CA TYR A 63 -16.58 2.63 -0.43
C TYR A 63 -15.82 1.35 -0.06
N VAL A 64 -14.84 0.94 -0.88
CA VAL A 64 -13.97 -0.22 -0.60
C VAL A 64 -13.00 0.11 0.53
N MET A 65 -12.39 1.30 0.54
CA MET A 65 -11.54 1.77 1.64
C MET A 65 -12.27 1.68 2.99
N LYS A 66 -13.52 2.15 3.05
CA LYS A 66 -14.33 2.06 4.28
C LYS A 66 -14.60 0.62 4.72
N GLN A 67 -14.81 -0.32 3.77
CA GLN A 67 -14.95 -1.74 4.12
C GLN A 67 -13.64 -2.33 4.64
N ILE A 68 -12.50 -1.94 4.04
CA ILE A 68 -11.17 -2.35 4.49
C ILE A 68 -10.94 -1.86 5.93
N TRP A 69 -11.16 -0.57 6.20
CA TRP A 69 -11.01 -0.01 7.55
C TRP A 69 -11.90 -0.73 8.56
N LYS A 70 -13.17 -0.96 8.24
CA LYS A 70 -14.08 -1.71 9.10
C LYS A 70 -13.60 -3.13 9.39
N TRP A 71 -13.01 -3.81 8.41
CA TRP A 71 -12.45 -5.15 8.63
C TRP A 71 -11.25 -5.12 9.59
N PHE A 72 -10.32 -4.19 9.39
CA PHE A 72 -9.14 -4.02 10.26
C PHE A 72 -9.51 -3.59 11.68
N ASP A 73 -10.54 -2.73 11.84
CA ASP A 73 -11.10 -2.38 13.15
C ASP A 73 -11.56 -3.62 13.92
N GLY A 74 -12.21 -4.57 13.23
CA GLY A 74 -12.72 -5.81 13.83
C GLY A 74 -11.64 -6.80 14.27
N VAL A 75 -10.40 -6.64 13.80
CA VAL A 75 -9.23 -7.45 14.21
C VAL A 75 -8.25 -6.67 15.08
N HIS A 76 -8.69 -5.55 15.65
CA HIS A 76 -7.89 -4.66 16.51
C HIS A 76 -6.59 -4.17 15.85
N TRP A 77 -6.63 -4.02 14.52
CA TRP A 77 -5.54 -3.41 13.78
C TRP A 77 -5.91 -1.97 13.46
N GLU A 78 -5.28 -1.04 14.17
CA GLU A 78 -5.51 0.38 13.94
C GLU A 78 -4.81 0.87 12.64
N ILE A 79 -5.61 1.29 11.67
CA ILE A 79 -5.13 2.00 10.49
C ILE A 79 -5.18 3.50 10.77
N ALA A 80 -4.00 4.12 10.94
CA ALA A 80 -3.84 5.54 11.25
C ALA A 80 -4.07 6.49 10.06
N TYR A 81 -3.87 6.01 8.83
CA TYR A 81 -3.98 6.81 7.60
C TYR A 81 -5.37 6.64 6.96
N ARG A 82 -6.41 7.12 7.64
CA ARG A 82 -7.80 7.18 7.12
C ARG A 82 -8.08 8.48 6.39
N GLU A 83 -7.15 8.85 5.53
CA GLU A 83 -7.15 10.13 4.84
C GLU A 83 -7.85 9.99 3.48
N THR A 84 -8.44 11.10 3.02
CA THR A 84 -8.99 11.18 1.66
C THR A 84 -7.90 10.88 0.63
N GLU A 85 -8.29 10.44 -0.56
CA GLU A 85 -7.34 10.20 -1.64
C GLU A 85 -6.43 11.41 -1.92
N THR A 86 -7.02 12.61 -2.03
CA THR A 86 -6.27 13.87 -2.20
C THR A 86 -5.22 14.04 -1.11
N LYS A 87 -5.59 13.79 0.15
CA LYS A 87 -4.66 13.95 1.28
C LYS A 87 -3.55 12.89 1.26
N ARG A 88 -3.84 11.66 0.82
CA ARG A 88 -2.82 10.62 0.62
C ARG A 88 -1.82 10.99 -0.48
N LEU A 89 -2.29 11.62 -1.57
CA LEU A 89 -1.41 12.16 -2.62
C LEU A 89 -0.53 13.32 -2.11
N GLU A 90 -1.06 14.21 -1.28
CA GLU A 90 -0.26 15.25 -0.63
C GLU A 90 0.82 14.67 0.29
N ILE A 91 0.49 13.63 1.05
CA ILE A 91 1.44 12.94 1.92
C ILE A 91 2.57 12.32 1.10
N LEU A 92 2.27 11.67 -0.03
CA LEU A 92 3.28 11.15 -0.95
C LEU A 92 4.23 12.25 -1.42
N ASN A 93 3.68 13.36 -1.90
CA ASN A 93 4.47 14.48 -2.40
C ASN A 93 5.34 15.11 -1.30
N ARG A 94 4.81 15.30 -0.09
CA ARG A 94 5.56 15.83 1.07
C ARG A 94 6.77 14.93 1.42
N ASN A 95 6.62 13.62 1.24
CA ASN A 95 7.68 12.65 1.49
C ASN A 95 8.67 12.49 0.32
N ARG A 96 8.59 13.34 -0.72
CA ARG A 96 9.36 13.23 -1.98
C ARG A 96 9.15 11.90 -2.72
N ILE A 97 7.99 11.28 -2.54
CA ILE A 97 7.59 10.11 -3.32
C ILE A 97 6.86 10.62 -4.56
N PHE A 98 7.55 10.62 -5.70
CA PHE A 98 7.04 11.18 -6.95
C PHE A 98 6.50 10.13 -7.91
N HIS A 99 6.80 8.86 -7.66
CA HIS A 99 6.22 7.74 -8.39
C HIS A 99 5.71 6.69 -7.42
N PHE A 100 4.52 6.15 -7.68
CA PHE A 100 3.91 5.20 -6.76
C PHE A 100 2.89 4.28 -7.46
N THR A 101 2.72 3.05 -6.98
CA THR A 101 1.79 2.07 -7.59
C THR A 101 0.37 2.18 -7.04
N THR A 102 -0.69 2.05 -7.83
CA THR A 102 -2.07 2.01 -7.30
C THR A 102 -2.48 0.62 -6.79
N LEU A 103 -1.61 -0.05 -6.04
CA LEU A 103 -1.65 -1.48 -5.73
C LEU A 103 -3.03 -1.92 -5.20
N ASN A 104 -3.68 -2.80 -5.94
CA ASN A 104 -4.98 -3.37 -5.59
C ASN A 104 -4.94 -4.88 -5.36
N TYR A 105 -5.83 -5.35 -4.48
CA TYR A 105 -6.03 -6.77 -4.23
C TYR A 105 -7.50 -7.15 -4.35
N ALA A 106 -7.80 -8.02 -5.31
CA ALA A 106 -9.11 -8.63 -5.42
C ALA A 106 -9.21 -9.86 -4.51
N HIS A 107 -9.93 -9.74 -3.39
CA HIS A 107 -10.12 -10.86 -2.45
C HIS A 107 -11.33 -11.74 -2.77
N LYS A 108 -12.14 -11.36 -3.77
CA LYS A 108 -13.34 -12.09 -4.18
C LYS A 108 -13.43 -12.19 -5.69
N ALA A 109 -14.09 -13.25 -6.15
CA ALA A 109 -14.43 -13.40 -7.56
C ALA A 109 -15.21 -12.17 -8.05
N LYS A 110 -14.97 -11.77 -9.31
CA LYS A 110 -15.60 -10.62 -9.98
C LYS A 110 -15.21 -9.23 -9.44
N MET A 111 -14.33 -9.13 -8.45
CA MET A 111 -13.86 -7.83 -7.94
C MET A 111 -12.76 -7.21 -8.82
N ALA A 112 -11.89 -8.05 -9.40
CA ALA A 112 -10.71 -7.61 -10.15
C ALA A 112 -11.04 -6.68 -11.33
N GLU A 113 -12.06 -7.03 -12.13
CA GLU A 113 -12.53 -6.20 -13.24
C GLU A 113 -12.86 -4.77 -12.79
N GLY A 114 -13.70 -4.65 -11.77
CA GLY A 114 -14.16 -3.35 -11.28
C GLY A 114 -13.01 -2.51 -10.71
N LEU A 115 -12.08 -3.14 -10.00
CA LEU A 115 -10.90 -2.45 -9.46
C LEU A 115 -9.97 -1.97 -10.57
N ASN A 116 -9.67 -2.81 -11.56
CA ASN A 116 -8.81 -2.42 -12.69
C ASN A 116 -9.42 -1.28 -13.50
N ARG A 117 -10.73 -1.37 -13.79
CA ARG A 117 -11.45 -0.29 -14.48
C ARG A 117 -11.40 1.01 -13.68
N TRP A 118 -11.68 0.94 -12.38
CA TRP A 118 -11.63 2.12 -11.51
C TRP A 118 -10.23 2.76 -11.47
N VAL A 119 -9.16 1.96 -11.33
CA VAL A 119 -7.78 2.47 -11.37
C VAL A 119 -7.50 3.18 -12.67
N TYR A 120 -7.84 2.57 -13.80
CA TYR A 120 -7.60 3.17 -15.10
C TYR A 120 -8.34 4.49 -15.25
N GLU A 121 -9.63 4.52 -14.95
CA GLU A 121 -10.46 5.72 -15.11
C GLU A 121 -10.04 6.86 -14.16
N THR A 122 -9.65 6.52 -12.92
CA THR A 122 -9.35 7.51 -11.87
C THR A 122 -7.90 8.00 -11.92
N HIS A 123 -6.95 7.11 -12.18
CA HIS A 123 -5.53 7.39 -11.97
C HIS A 123 -4.70 7.58 -13.24
N THR A 124 -5.25 7.36 -14.44
CA THR A 124 -4.52 7.61 -15.70
C THR A 124 -3.97 9.05 -15.80
N LYS A 125 -4.66 10.02 -15.19
CA LYS A 125 -4.24 11.43 -15.17
C LYS A 125 -3.59 11.86 -13.85
N THR A 126 -3.44 10.95 -12.88
CA THR A 126 -2.77 11.26 -11.61
C THR A 126 -1.26 11.32 -11.83
N LYS A 127 -0.66 12.48 -11.59
CA LYS A 127 0.79 12.67 -11.72
C LYS A 127 1.54 11.68 -10.82
N GLY A 128 2.48 10.93 -11.41
CA GLY A 128 3.31 9.97 -10.68
C GLY A 128 2.68 8.60 -10.43
N ALA A 129 1.39 8.43 -10.71
CA ALA A 129 0.73 7.14 -10.53
C ALA A 129 1.23 6.13 -11.58
N ILE A 130 1.63 4.96 -11.09
CA ILE A 130 1.90 3.76 -11.89
C ILE A 130 0.69 2.87 -11.71
N LEU A 131 -0.10 2.71 -12.78
CA LEU A 131 -1.32 1.93 -12.72
C LEU A 131 -0.98 0.46 -12.45
N PHE A 132 -1.60 -0.07 -11.40
CA PHE A 132 -1.33 -1.42 -10.93
C PHE A 132 -2.57 -2.30 -11.03
N GLY A 133 -2.49 -3.31 -11.90
CA GLY A 133 -3.60 -4.23 -12.17
C GLY A 133 -3.64 -5.36 -11.16
N THR A 134 -4.85 -5.82 -10.83
CA THR A 134 -5.11 -6.96 -9.95
C THR A 134 -5.91 -8.05 -10.67
N PHE A 135 -5.81 -9.29 -10.18
CA PHE A 135 -6.62 -10.41 -10.66
C PHE A 135 -7.03 -11.31 -9.49
N PHE A 136 -8.17 -12.00 -9.62
CA PHE A 136 -8.65 -12.90 -8.58
C PHE A 136 -8.12 -14.33 -8.81
N GLN A 137 -7.29 -14.82 -7.89
CA GLN A 137 -6.76 -16.18 -7.98
C GLN A 137 -7.77 -17.20 -7.44
N LYS A 138 -8.18 -18.16 -8.28
CA LYS A 138 -8.95 -19.34 -7.85
C LYS A 138 -8.10 -20.59 -7.60
N LYS A 139 -6.89 -20.66 -8.18
CA LYS A 139 -5.83 -21.68 -8.01
C LYS A 139 -4.58 -21.13 -8.71
N VAL A 140 -3.36 -21.48 -8.24
CA VAL A 140 -2.10 -21.03 -8.85
C VAL A 140 -2.05 -21.52 -10.29
N VAL A 141 -2.37 -20.62 -11.20
CA VAL A 141 -2.20 -20.81 -12.63
C VAL A 141 -1.67 -19.47 -13.13
N TRP A 142 -0.57 -19.52 -13.88
CA TRP A 142 -0.03 -18.40 -14.64
C TRP A 142 -1.00 -18.06 -15.78
N ILE A 143 -2.16 -17.51 -15.43
CA ILE A 143 -3.16 -17.11 -16.42
C ILE A 143 -2.96 -15.63 -16.69
N ILE A 144 -2.22 -15.35 -17.76
CA ILE A 144 -2.32 -14.08 -18.48
C ILE A 144 -3.66 -14.11 -19.24
N GLN A 145 -4.78 -14.04 -18.50
CA GLN A 145 -6.13 -14.25 -19.04
C GLN A 145 -6.52 -13.07 -19.94
N LYS A 146 -6.99 -13.35 -21.15
CA LYS A 146 -7.41 -12.37 -22.18
C LYS A 146 -8.66 -11.61 -21.74
N GLU A 147 -8.47 -10.64 -20.87
CA GLU A 147 -9.53 -9.79 -20.35
C GLU A 147 -9.46 -8.37 -20.96
N PRO A 148 -10.60 -7.65 -21.06
CA PRO A 148 -10.73 -6.41 -21.84
C PRO A 148 -9.88 -5.23 -21.38
N TRP A 149 -9.30 -5.27 -20.17
CA TRP A 149 -8.33 -4.27 -19.67
C TRP A 149 -6.89 -4.49 -20.17
N LYS A 150 -6.63 -5.49 -21.03
CA LYS A 150 -5.29 -5.73 -21.58
C LYS A 150 -4.72 -4.63 -22.47
N ASN A 151 -5.56 -3.73 -22.98
CA ASN A 151 -5.11 -2.57 -23.76
C ASN A 151 -4.74 -1.38 -22.86
N MET A 152 -4.75 -1.56 -21.54
CA MET A 152 -4.37 -0.55 -20.57
C MET A 152 -2.96 -0.87 -20.07
N ASP A 153 -2.09 0.13 -20.04
CA ASP A 153 -0.70 -0.02 -19.59
C ASP A 153 -0.65 -0.23 -18.06
N PHE A 154 -0.70 -1.49 -17.63
CA PHE A 154 -0.63 -1.89 -16.22
C PHE A 154 0.68 -2.60 -15.88
N VAL A 155 1.21 -2.35 -14.68
CA VAL A 155 2.09 -3.29 -13.99
C VAL A 155 1.22 -4.25 -13.18
N VAL A 156 1.48 -5.57 -13.26
CA VAL A 156 0.66 -6.59 -12.56
C VAL A 156 1.56 -7.43 -11.65
N LEU A 157 1.36 -7.38 -10.33
CA LEU A 157 1.82 -8.41 -9.40
C LEU A 157 0.64 -9.11 -8.73
N ASN A 158 0.89 -10.39 -8.44
CA ASN A 158 0.11 -11.18 -7.52
C ASN A 158 0.76 -11.16 -6.14
N CYS A 159 0.07 -10.65 -5.12
CA CYS A 159 0.47 -10.87 -3.73
C CYS A 159 -0.59 -11.75 -3.06
N THR A 160 -0.23 -12.98 -2.72
CA THR A 160 -1.08 -13.85 -1.93
C THR A 160 -0.94 -13.44 -0.46
N ALA A 161 -1.92 -12.73 0.09
CA ALA A 161 -2.10 -12.66 1.53
C ALA A 161 -2.61 -14.04 1.98
N ARG A 162 -1.70 -14.88 2.47
CA ARG A 162 -2.05 -16.10 3.22
C ARG A 162 -2.08 -15.78 4.70
#